data_AF-A0A2E8P9D8-F1
#
_entry.id   AF-A0A2E8P9D8-F1
#
_cell.length_a   1.000
_cell.length_b   1.000
_cell.length_c   1.000
_cell.angle_alpha   90.00
_cell.angle_beta   90.00
_cell.angle_gamma   90.00
#
_symmetry.space_group_name_H-M   'P 1'
#
loop_
_entity.id
_entity.type
_entity.pdbx_description
1 polymer ?
#
loop_
_entity_poly.entity_id
_entity_poly.type
_entity_poly.pdbx_seq_one_letter_code
_entity_poly.pdbx_strand_id
1 'polypeptide(L)' 'MIEVVEEVEVDVLVDDDGNPVGAVVDDVIVASGPGGVVIDETIDVLDADGNIVAESETIEVIETDN' A
#
# COMPACT_ATOMS: atom_id res chain seq x y z
N MET A 1 -6.54 -17.22 16.89
CA MET A 1 -6.17 -17.41 15.48
C MET A 1 -5.80 -16.04 14.95
N ILE A 2 -4.74 -15.93 14.16
CA ILE A 2 -4.37 -14.69 13.47
C ILE A 2 -4.80 -14.87 12.02
N GLU A 3 -5.43 -13.85 11.45
CA GLU A 3 -5.78 -13.76 10.03
C GLU A 3 -4.99 -12.62 9.40
N VAL A 4 -4.46 -12.84 8.19
CA VAL A 4 -3.71 -11.84 7.43
C VAL A 4 -4.35 -11.73 6.05
N VAL A 5 -4.64 -10.49 5.64
CA VAL A 5 -5.16 -10.12 4.33
C VAL A 5 -4.24 -9.07 3.74
N GLU A 6 -4.01 -9.13 2.43
CA GLU A 6 -3.19 -8.20 1.67
C GLU A 6 -4.00 -7.73 0.46
N GLU A 7 -3.96 -6.44 0.18
CA GLU A 7 -4.57 -5.80 -0.98
C GLU A 7 -3.55 -4.89 -1.65
N VAL A 8 -3.35 -5.07 -2.96
CA VAL A 8 -2.43 -4.26 -3.76
C VAL A 8 -3.19 -3.63 -4.92
N GLU A 9 -3.16 -2.31 -4.99
CA GLU A 9 -3.70 -1.50 -6.09
C GLU A 9 -2.56 -0.85 -6.87
N VAL A 10 -2.69 -0.82 -8.20
CA VAL A 10 -1.68 -0.21 -9.09
C VAL A 10 -2.37 0.71 -10.09
N ASP A 11 -2.07 2.00 -9.99
CA ASP A 11 -2.54 3.04 -10.89
C ASP A 11 -1.41 3.50 -11.81
N VAL A 12 -1.54 3.21 -13.11
CA VAL A 12 -0.58 3.66 -14.12
C VAL A 12 -0.91 5.08 -14.55
N LEU A 13 0.06 5.97 -14.44
CA LEU A 13 -0.05 7.35 -14.92
C LEU A 13 0.39 7.39 -16.38
N VAL A 14 -0.46 7.96 -17.24
CA VAL A 14 -0.18 8.12 -18.66
C VAL A 14 -0.17 9.59 -19.06
N ASP A 15 0.62 9.93 -20.08
CA ASP A 15 0.57 11.24 -20.74
C ASP A 15 -0.64 11.38 -21.68
N ASP A 16 -0.76 12.53 -22.34
CA ASP A 16 -1.85 12.82 -23.27
C ASP A 16 -1.88 11.90 -24.51
N ASP A 17 -0.74 11.28 -24.85
CA ASP A 17 -0.61 10.33 -25.95
C ASP A 17 -0.87 8.88 -25.50
N GLY A 18 -1.11 8.66 -24.20
CA GLY A 18 -1.36 7.36 -23.59
C GLY A 18 -0.10 6.57 -23.26
N ASN A 19 1.09 7.19 -23.27
CA ASN A 19 2.32 6.54 -22.87
C ASN A 19 2.44 6.55 -21.33
N PRO A 20 2.87 5.45 -20.70
CA PRO A 20 3.10 5.44 -19.26
C PRO A 20 4.26 6.37 -18.89
N VAL A 21 4.04 7.21 -17.89
CA VAL A 21 5.03 8.14 -17.34
C VAL A 21 5.39 7.85 -15.88
N GLY A 22 4.70 6.88 -15.28
CA GLY A 22 4.93 6.43 -13.91
C GLY A 22 3.77 5.57 -13.41
N ALA A 23 3.80 5.23 -12.13
CA ALA A 23 2.71 4.53 -11.46
C ALA A 23 2.63 4.94 -9.99
N VAL A 24 1.47 4.73 -9.40
CA VAL A 24 1.28 4.71 -7.94
C VAL A 24 0.91 3.28 -7.57
N VAL A 25 1.61 2.70 -6.60
CA VAL A 25 1.33 1.39 -6.03
C VAL A 25 0.92 1.60 -4.59
N ASP A 26 -0.23 1.07 -4.20
CA ASP A 26 -0.76 1.11 -2.85
C ASP A 26 -0.89 -0.33 -2.36
N ASP A 27 -0.14 -0.67 -1.31
CA ASP A 27 -0.08 -2.01 -0.70
C ASP A 27 -0.54 -1.93 0.76
N VAL A 28 -1.63 -2.62 1.09
CA VAL A 28 -2.23 -2.65 2.42
C VAL A 28 -2.24 -4.08 2.95
N ILE A 29 -1.54 -4.29 4.06
CA ILE A 29 -1.52 -5.56 4.80
C ILE A 29 -2.28 -5.37 6.11
N VAL A 30 -3.29 -6.20 6.34
CA VAL A 30 -4.09 -6.22 7.57
C VAL A 30 -3.89 -7.55 8.29
N ALA A 31 -3.30 -7.50 9.49
CA ALA A 31 -3.19 -8.64 10.39
C ALA A 31 -4.15 -8.46 11.58
N SER A 32 -5.10 -9.38 11.75
CA SER A 32 -6.09 -9.35 12.83
C SER A 32 -6.00 -10.57 13.74
N GLY A 33 -6.26 -10.38 15.04
CA GLY A 33 -6.25 -11.45 16.03
C GLY A 33 -6.94 -11.05 17.33
N PRO A 34 -6.92 -11.93 18.35
CA PRO A 34 -7.63 -11.68 19.62
C PRO A 34 -7.16 -10.45 20.41
N GLY A 35 -5.98 -9.90 20.09
CA GLY A 35 -5.43 -8.71 20.74
C GLY A 35 -5.69 -7.41 20.00
N GLY A 36 -6.27 -7.46 18.80
CA GLY A 36 -6.43 -6.28 17.95
C GLY A 36 -6.09 -6.51 16.49
N VAL A 37 -5.88 -5.41 15.78
CA VAL A 37 -5.56 -5.34 14.36
C VAL A 37 -4.29 -4.50 14.17
N VAL A 38 -3.41 -4.95 13.28
CA VAL A 38 -2.30 -4.15 12.76
C VAL A 38 -2.57 -3.95 11.28
N ILE A 39 -2.47 -2.71 10.82
CA ILE A 39 -2.56 -2.30 9.42
C ILE A 39 -1.20 -1.73 9.06
N ASP A 40 -0.63 -2.22 7.97
CA ASP A 40 0.63 -1.76 7.40
C ASP A 40 0.35 -1.36 5.96
N GLU A 41 0.50 -0.07 5.64
CA GLU A 41 0.19 0.50 4.33
C GLU A 41 1.45 1.17 3.77
N THR A 42 1.82 0.80 2.54
CA THR A 42 2.91 1.41 1.78
C THR A 42 2.39 1.94 0.46
N ILE A 43 2.65 3.22 0.19
CA ILE A 43 2.35 3.88 -1.08
C ILE A 43 3.65 4.29 -1.77
N ASP A 44 3.90 3.68 -2.92
CA ASP A 44 5.04 3.97 -3.79
C ASP A 44 4.62 4.77 -5.01
N VAL A 45 5.40 5.82 -5.31
CA VAL A 45 5.32 6.53 -6.59
C VAL A 45 6.53 6.15 -7.42
N LEU A 46 6.29 5.61 -8.60
CA LEU A 46 7.30 5.16 -9.55
C LEU A 46 7.41 6.12 -10.74
N ASP A 47 8.64 6.35 -11.22
CA ASP A 47 8.88 6.97 -12.52
C ASP A 47 8.61 5.99 -13.68
N ALA A 48 8.75 6.49 -14.91
CA ALA A 48 8.54 5.70 -16.14
C ALA A 48 9.52 4.52 -16.29
N ASP A 49 10.66 4.55 -15.62
CA ASP A 49 11.67 3.49 -15.62
C ASP A 49 11.41 2.45 -14.51
N GLY A 50 10.41 2.68 -13.66
CA GLY A 50 10.05 1.83 -12.53
C GLY A 50 10.89 2.07 -11.27
N ASN A 51 11.59 3.21 -11.16
CA ASN A 51 12.27 3.58 -9.93
C ASN A 51 11.30 4.31 -8.99
N ILE A 52 11.38 4.00 -7.69
CA ILE A 52 10.64 4.74 -6.67
C ILE A 52 11.22 6.16 -6.58
N VAL A 53 10.36 7.15 -6.75
CA VAL A 53 10.68 8.57 -6.61
C VAL A 53 10.13 9.17 -5.31
N ALA A 54 9.12 8.54 -4.73
CA ALA A 54 8.59 8.84 -3.41
C ALA A 54 7.96 7.58 -2.81
N GLU A 55 8.05 7.46 -1.49
CA GLU A 55 7.49 6.35 -0.71
C GLU A 55 6.87 6.97 0.55
N SER A 56 5.74 6.41 0.97
CA SER A 56 5.10 6.73 2.24
C SER A 56 4.63 5.45 2.90
N GLU A 57 4.98 5.26 4.16
CA GLU A 57 4.59 4.10 4.96
C GLU A 57 3.79 4.58 6.18
N THR A 58 2.67 3.91 6.45
CA THR A 58 1.85 4.14 7.63
C THR A 58 1.55 2.80 8.31
N ILE A 59 1.89 2.73 9.60
CA ILE A 59 1.55 1.58 10.45
C ILE A 59 0.53 2.04 11.49
N GLU A 60 -0.63 1.39 11.51
CA GLU A 60 -1.67 1.60 12.51
C GLU A 60 -1.88 0.33 13.36
N VAL A 61 -2.03 0.53 14.67
CA VAL A 61 -2.33 -0.56 15.61
C VAL A 61 -3.62 -0.21 16.35
N ILE A 62 -4.61 -1.09 16.22
CA ILE A 62 -5.91 -0.99 16.89
C ILE A 62 -5.97 -2.11 17.92
N GLU A 63 -5.73 -1.76 19.19
CA GLU A 63 -5.85 -2.71 20.29
C GLU A 63 -7.33 -2.95 20.65
N THR A 64 -7.68 -4.19 21.00
CA THR A 64 -8.99 -4.46 21.58
C THR A 64 -8.87 -4.35 23.10
N ASP A 65 -9.47 -3.31 23.69
CA ASP A 65 -9.58 -3.17 25.14
C ASP A 65 -10.39 -4.36 25.70
N ASN A 66 -9.78 -5.13 26.61
CA ASN A 66 -10.50 -6.12 27.42
C ASN A 66 -11.33 -5.46 28.53
#